data_AF-A0A6S6RQY5-F1
#
_entry.id   AF-A0A6S6RQY5-F1
#
_cell.length_a   1.000
_cell.length_b   1.000
_cell.length_c   1.000
_cell.angle_alpha   90.00
_cell.angle_beta   90.00
_cell.angle_gamma   90.00
#
_symmetry.space_group_name_H-M   'P 1'
#
loop_
_entity.id
_entity.type
_entity.pdbx_description
1 polymer ?
#
loop_
_entity_poly.entity_id
_entity_poly.type
_entity_poly.pdbx_seq_one_letter_code
_entity_poly.pdbx_strand_id
1 'polypeptide(L)' 'MTRGDIGNYLGLTVEIISRLLGRFQKNNTLSVKSKYITINDMYELTQIAGKTSA' A
#
# COMPACT_ATOMS: atom_id res chain seq x y z
N MET A 1 11.72 -1.94 6.37
CA MET A 1 12.06 -2.25 4.97
C MET A 1 12.03 -0.96 4.16
N THR A 2 12.99 -0.75 3.26
CA THR A 2 12.93 0.39 2.33
C THR A 2 11.90 0.10 1.23
N ARG A 3 11.47 1.14 0.49
CA ARG A 3 10.59 0.95 -0.68
C ARG A 3 11.24 0.06 -1.75
N GLY A 4 12.57 0.04 -1.83
CA GLY A 4 13.33 -0.86 -2.70
C GLY A 4 13.26 -2.31 -2.25
N ASP A 5 13.41 -2.58 -0.94
CA ASP A 5 13.25 -3.94 -0.38
C ASP A 5 11.84 -4.49 -0.61
N ILE A 6 10.80 -3.64 -0.45
CA ILE A 6 9.40 -4.01 -0.71
C ILE A 6 9.20 -4.33 -2.19
N GLY A 7 9.76 -3.51 -3.08
CA GLY A 7 9.72 -3.76 -4.51
C GLY A 7 10.39 -5.08 -4.87
N ASN A 8 11.61 -5.31 -4.39
CA ASN A 8 12.35 -6.55 -4.62
C ASN A 8 11.60 -7.78 -4.09
N TYR A 9 11.01 -7.69 -2.89
CA TYR A 9 10.22 -8.77 -2.30
C TYR A 9 8.96 -9.10 -3.11
N LEU A 10 8.30 -8.09 -3.68
CA LEU A 10 7.07 -8.25 -4.45
C LEU A 10 7.31 -8.44 -5.96
N GLY A 11 8.56 -8.42 -6.43
CA GLY A 11 8.89 -8.41 -7.87
C GLY A 11 8.43 -7.15 -8.59
N LEU A 12 8.28 -6.03 -7.87
CA LEU A 12 7.82 -4.75 -8.39
C LEU A 12 8.93 -3.70 -8.36
N THR A 13 8.91 -2.76 -9.30
CA THR A 13 9.85 -1.64 -9.27
C THR A 13 9.48 -0.65 -8.16
N VAL A 14 10.48 0.08 -7.64
CA VAL A 14 10.27 1.11 -6.62
C VAL A 14 9.27 2.19 -7.07
N GLU A 15 9.23 2.48 -8.38
CA GLU A 15 8.28 3.42 -8.98
C GLU A 15 6.83 2.93 -8.85
N ILE A 16 6.59 1.64 -9.13
CA ILE A 16 5.25 1.03 -9.01
C ILE A 16 4.79 1.05 -7.56
N ILE A 17 5.66 0.69 -6.61
CA ILE A 17 5.33 0.75 -5.17
C ILE A 17 4.99 2.19 -4.75
N SER A 18 5.79 3.16 -5.19
CA SER A 18 5.54 4.58 -4.89
C SER A 18 4.20 5.06 -5.46
N ARG A 19 3.86 4.66 -6.70
CA ARG A 19 2.55 4.97 -7.32
C ARG A 19 1.39 4.31 -6.58
N LEU A 20 1.52 3.06 -6.18
CA LEU A 20 0.48 2.33 -5.42
C LEU A 20 0.20 2.99 -4.08
N LEU A 21 1.25 3.27 -3.30
CA LEU A 21 1.12 3.97 -2.02
C LEU A 21 0.48 5.35 -2.19
N GLY A 22 0.87 6.11 -3.21
CA GLY A 22 0.25 7.40 -3.53
C GLY A 22 -1.25 7.27 -3.88
N ARG A 23 -1.64 6.17 -4.53
CA ARG A 23 -3.05 5.91 -4.85
C ARG A 23 -3.86 5.60 -3.59
N PHE A 24 -3.32 4.80 -2.66
CA PHE A 24 -3.98 4.52 -1.39
C PHE A 24 -4.10 5.76 -0.49
N GLN A 25 -3.15 6.69 -0.57
CA GLN A 25 -3.27 8.00 0.09
C GLN A 25 -4.37 8.86 -0.52
N LYS A 26 -4.49 8.90 -1.86
CA LYS A 26 -5.56 9.63 -2.53
C LYS A 26 -6.95 9.09 -2.19
N ASN A 27 -7.07 7.78 -2.01
CA ASN A 27 -8.31 7.12 -1.65
C ASN A 27 -8.63 7.20 -0.15
N ASN A 28 -7.78 7.85 0.65
CA ASN A 28 -7.85 7.84 2.12
C ASN A 28 -7.81 6.43 2.75
N THR A 29 -7.51 5.35 2.02
CA THR A 29 -7.34 4.00 2.57
C THR A 29 -6.19 3.93 3.57
N LEU A 30 -5.07 4.58 3.21
CA LEU A 30 -3.80 4.52 3.93
C LEU A 30 -3.20 5.93 4.03
N SER A 31 -2.66 6.28 5.19
CA SER A 31 -1.85 7.48 5.37
C SER A 31 -0.39 7.09 5.48
N VAL A 32 0.47 7.62 4.60
CA VAL A 32 1.91 7.34 4.62
C VAL A 32 2.66 8.59 5.07
N LYS A 33 3.41 8.47 6.17
CA LYS A 33 4.28 9.52 6.72
C LYS A 33 5.70 8.98 6.87
N SER A 34 6.54 9.25 5.88
CA SER A 34 7.91 8.72 5.81
C SER A 34 7.91 7.18 5.85
N LYS A 35 8.34 6.58 6.97
CA LYS A 35 8.35 5.13 7.21
C LYS A 35 7.11 4.60 7.94
N TYR A 36 6.22 5.49 8.38
CA TYR A 36 5.00 5.12 9.09
C TYR A 36 3.85 5.01 8.10
N ILE A 37 3.10 3.91 8.22
CA ILE A 37 1.87 3.68 7.47
C ILE A 37 0.74 3.52 8.49
N THR A 38 -0.28 4.34 8.36
CA THR A 38 -1.52 4.24 9.14
C THR A 38 -2.62 3.73 8.23
N ILE A 39 -3.33 2.70 8.67
CA ILE A 39 -4.52 2.21 7.99
C ILE A 39 -5.68 3.07 8.48
N ASN A 40 -6.30 3.84 7.57
CA ASN A 40 -7.48 4.63 7.95
C ASN A 40 -8.76 3.83 7.69
N ASP A 41 -8.77 2.98 6.65
CA ASP A 41 -9.92 2.14 6.31
C ASP A 41 -9.49 0.69 6.06
N MET A 42 -9.72 -0.16 7.06
CA MET A 42 -9.34 -1.57 7.00
C MET A 42 -10.23 -2.36 6.02
N TYR A 43 -11.48 -1.97 5.87
CA TYR A 43 -12.42 -2.64 4.98
C TYR A 43 -12.00 -2.48 3.51
N GLU A 44 -11.77 -1.24 3.07
CA GLU A 44 -11.30 -0.96 1.72
C GLU A 44 -9.95 -1.63 1.45
N LEU A 45 -9.04 -1.62 2.44
CA LEU A 45 -7.75 -2.31 2.32
C LEU A 45 -7.92 -3.81 2.09
N THR A 46 -8.85 -4.47 2.79
CA THR A 46 -9.12 -5.91 2.59
C THR A 46 -9.70 -6.22 1.22
N GLN A 47 -10.56 -5.34 0.69
CA GLN A 47 -11.10 -5.48 -0.66
C GLN A 47 -10.00 -5.35 -1.72
N ILE A 48 -9.11 -4.36 -1.58
CA ILE A 48 -7.96 -4.15 -2.48
C ILE A 48 -6.96 -5.32 -2.41
N ALA A 49 -6.73 -5.88 -1.22
CA ALA A 49 -5.86 -7.02 -1.02
C ALA A 49 -6.41 -8.34 -1.60
N GLY A 50 -7.61 -8.31 -2.20
CA GLY A 50 -8.24 -9.50 -2.77
C GLY A 50 -8.75 -10.47 -1.71
N LYS A 51 -8.88 -10.01 -0.45
CA LYS A 51 -9.60 -10.78 0.57
C LYS A 51 -11.09 -10.63 0.26
N THR A 52 -11.57 -11.44 -0.68
CA THR A 52 -13.00 -11.72 -0.82
C THR A 52 -13.46 -12.26 0.52
N SER A 53 -14.24 -11.46 1.24
CA SER A 53 -15.10 -11.97 2.31
C SER A 53 -15.96 -13.07 1.67
N ALA A 54 -15.68 -14.32 2.03
CA ALA A 54 -16.60 -15.42 1.82
C ALA A 54 -17.77 -15.29 2.81
#